data_AF-A0A7C0YDV2-F1
#
_entry.id   AF-A0A7C0YDV2-F1
#
_cell.length_a   1.000
_cell.length_b   1.000
_cell.length_c   1.000
_cell.angle_alpha   90.00
_cell.angle_beta   90.00
_cell.angle_gamma   90.00
#
_symmetry.space_group_name_H-M   'P 1'
#
loop_
_entity.id
_entity.type
_entity.pdbx_description
1 polymer ?
#
loop_
_entity_poly.entity_id
_entity_poly.type
_entity_poly.pdbx_seq_one_letter_code
_entity_poly.pdbx_strand_id
1 'polypeptide(L)'
;MVSDLSVESPKVLVRKVKYPRIEFRTGRLTLILPPGTDPKEILEKHKGWISRKAKFIERHLEAARGLTLEERSEGEFKELVHSYVERGSRFLGVEVNKVLFRRMSTKWASCSSKGNITVNSLARFLPGRLIEYLVFHELAHLLERKHNDRFWRIVASRFPDHPELESRLFSYWFLVCERV
;
A
#
# COMPACT_ATOMS: atom_id res chain seq x y z
N MET A 1 3.74 -20.55 -26.11
CA MET A 1 2.49 -20.65 -25.31
C MET A 1 2.81 -20.12 -23.92
N VAL A 2 2.18 -19.03 -23.49
CA VAL A 2 2.38 -18.42 -22.16
C VAL A 2 1.40 -19.09 -21.18
N SER A 3 1.42 -20.43 -21.14
CA SER A 3 0.46 -21.25 -20.39
C SER A 3 0.96 -21.66 -18.99
N ASP A 4 2.15 -21.19 -18.62
CA ASP A 4 2.84 -21.58 -17.38
C ASP A 4 2.96 -20.40 -16.38
N LEU A 5 2.24 -19.32 -16.66
CA LEU A 5 1.98 -18.25 -15.71
C LEU A 5 0.55 -18.47 -15.24
N SER A 6 0.38 -18.81 -13.95
CA SER A 6 -0.92 -18.87 -13.26
C SER A 6 -1.54 -17.48 -13.09
N VAL A 7 -1.52 -16.68 -14.15
CA VAL A 7 -1.93 -15.28 -14.19
C VAL A 7 -2.86 -15.16 -15.38
N GLU A 8 -4.06 -14.63 -15.18
CA GLU A 8 -4.97 -14.27 -16.26
C GLU A 8 -4.23 -13.46 -17.35
N SER A 9 -4.72 -13.54 -18.59
CA SER A 9 -4.17 -12.80 -19.73
C SER A 9 -3.90 -11.34 -19.38
N PRO A 10 -2.63 -10.87 -19.51
CA PRO A 10 -2.25 -9.54 -19.05
C PRO A 10 -2.97 -8.46 -19.84
N LYS A 11 -3.35 -7.38 -19.16
CA LYS A 11 -3.85 -6.18 -19.83
C LYS A 11 -2.67 -5.47 -20.49
N VAL A 12 -2.65 -5.42 -21.82
CA VAL A 12 -1.60 -4.72 -22.57
C VAL A 12 -2.08 -3.32 -22.97
N LEU A 13 -1.28 -2.31 -22.64
CA LEU A 13 -1.52 -0.91 -22.96
C LEU A 13 -0.34 -0.35 -23.74
N VAL A 14 -0.56 0.05 -25.00
CA VAL A 14 0.47 0.74 -25.78
C VAL A 14 0.42 2.24 -25.48
N ARG A 15 1.54 2.83 -25.06
CA ARG A 15 1.66 4.24 -24.67
C ARG A 15 3.00 4.81 -25.12
N LYS A 16 3.09 6.13 -25.30
CA LYS A 16 4.34 6.84 -25.61
C LYS A 16 5.23 6.92 -24.36
N VAL A 17 5.82 5.78 -23.97
CA VAL A 17 6.76 5.64 -22.86
C VAL A 17 8.13 5.20 -23.38
N LYS A 18 9.21 5.59 -22.69
CA LYS A 18 10.58 5.24 -23.08
C LYS A 18 10.93 3.77 -22.83
N TYR A 19 10.37 3.18 -21.77
CA TYR A 19 10.65 1.81 -21.33
C TYR A 19 9.35 1.07 -20.99
N PRO A 20 9.29 -0.26 -21.23
CA PRO A 20 8.21 -1.11 -20.76
C PRO A 20 8.03 -1.01 -19.24
N ARG A 21 6.78 -1.03 -18.78
CA ARG A 21 6.42 -1.12 -17.36
C ARG A 21 5.55 -2.34 -17.12
N ILE A 22 5.86 -3.05 -16.04
CA ILE A 22 5.11 -4.22 -15.59
C ILE A 22 4.50 -3.87 -14.25
N GLU A 23 3.17 -3.76 -14.21
CA GLU A 23 2.42 -3.33 -13.04
C GLU A 23 1.39 -4.39 -12.66
N PHE A 24 1.18 -4.60 -11.36
CA PHE A 24 0.00 -5.32 -10.87
C PHE A 24 -0.94 -4.30 -10.24
N ARG A 25 -2.09 -4.08 -10.86
CA ARG A 25 -3.13 -3.19 -10.34
C ARG A 25 -4.30 -4.04 -9.88
N THR A 26 -4.64 -3.95 -8.59
CA THR A 26 -5.79 -4.66 -7.99
C THR A 26 -5.86 -6.14 -8.41
N GLY A 27 -4.74 -6.86 -8.31
CA GLY A 27 -4.70 -8.28 -8.69
C GLY A 27 -4.25 -8.54 -10.12
N ARG A 28 -4.47 -7.60 -11.04
CA ARG A 28 -4.31 -7.83 -12.48
C ARG A 28 -2.97 -7.33 -13.02
N LEU A 29 -2.27 -8.22 -13.74
CA LEU A 29 -1.06 -7.90 -14.48
C LEU A 29 -1.38 -6.96 -15.65
N THR A 30 -0.71 -5.81 -15.67
CA THR A 30 -0.80 -4.79 -16.72
C THR A 30 0.59 -4.52 -17.29
N LEU A 31 0.73 -4.64 -18.60
CA LEU A 31 1.93 -4.26 -19.34
C LEU A 31 1.69 -2.91 -20.03
N ILE A 32 2.53 -1.92 -19.73
CA ILE A 32 2.52 -0.64 -20.45
C ILE A 32 3.74 -0.62 -21.36
N LEU A 33 3.52 -0.66 -22.66
CA LEU A 33 4.56 -0.89 -23.65
C LEU A 33 4.72 0.30 -24.61
N PRO A 34 5.95 0.64 -25.01
CA PRO A 34 6.19 1.51 -26.17
C PRO A 34 5.58 0.90 -27.46
N PRO A 35 5.22 1.72 -28.46
CA PRO A 35 4.83 1.21 -29.77
C PRO A 35 5.91 0.29 -30.37
N GLY A 36 5.48 -0.82 -30.99
CA GLY A 36 6.39 -1.79 -31.62
C GLY A 36 7.08 -2.77 -30.68
N THR A 37 6.80 -2.73 -29.37
CA THR A 37 7.33 -3.72 -28.41
C THR A 37 6.46 -4.97 -28.37
N ASP A 38 7.05 -6.16 -28.51
CA ASP A 38 6.33 -7.44 -28.36
C ASP A 38 6.06 -7.74 -26.87
N PRO A 39 4.79 -7.88 -26.45
CA PRO A 39 4.45 -8.29 -25.09
C PRO A 39 5.09 -9.62 -24.66
N LYS A 40 5.28 -10.57 -25.59
CA LYS A 40 5.81 -11.91 -25.26
C LYS A 40 7.26 -11.84 -24.78
N GLU A 41 8.08 -11.01 -25.42
CA GLU A 41 9.48 -10.82 -25.03
C GLU A 41 9.59 -10.28 -23.60
N ILE A 42 8.75 -9.29 -23.26
CA ILE A 42 8.71 -8.69 -21.93
C ILE A 42 8.26 -9.71 -20.88
N LEU A 43 7.24 -10.52 -21.20
CA LEU A 43 6.76 -11.57 -20.30
C LEU A 43 7.83 -12.62 -20.03
N GLU A 44 8.52 -13.10 -21.07
CA GLU A 44 9.55 -14.13 -20.92
C GLU A 44 10.75 -13.60 -20.12
N LYS A 45 11.24 -12.41 -20.46
CA LYS A 45 12.35 -11.75 -19.76
C LYS A 45 12.08 -11.57 -18.27
N HIS A 46 10.83 -11.34 -17.89
CA HIS A 46 10.44 -11.09 -16.50
C HIS A 46 9.64 -12.24 -15.86
N LYS A 47 9.56 -13.42 -16.49
CA LYS A 47 8.71 -14.54 -16.07
C LYS A 47 8.88 -14.87 -14.59
N GLY A 48 10.12 -15.04 -14.13
CA GLY A 48 10.39 -15.38 -12.72
C GLY A 48 9.94 -14.32 -11.71
N TRP A 49 10.07 -13.03 -12.04
CA TRP A 49 9.58 -11.95 -11.19
C TRP A 49 8.04 -11.90 -11.20
N ILE A 50 7.43 -12.03 -12.38
CA ILE A 50 5.97 -12.04 -12.55
C ILE A 50 5.36 -13.20 -11.77
N SER A 51 5.89 -14.42 -11.90
CA SER A 51 5.40 -15.61 -11.18
C SER A 51 5.46 -15.42 -9.66
N ARG A 52 6.58 -14.93 -9.12
CA ARG A 52 6.72 -14.69 -7.67
C ARG A 52 5.74 -13.62 -7.20
N LYS A 53 5.60 -12.52 -7.96
CA LYS A 53 4.70 -11.42 -7.59
C LYS A 53 3.23 -11.84 -7.69
N ALA A 54 2.87 -12.64 -8.69
CA ALA A 54 1.54 -13.20 -8.84
C ALA A 54 1.16 -14.08 -7.65
N LYS A 55 2.02 -15.05 -7.27
CA LYS A 55 1.79 -15.89 -6.08
C LYS A 55 1.63 -15.07 -4.80
N PHE A 56 2.45 -14.04 -4.65
CA PHE A 56 2.33 -13.11 -3.52
C PHE A 56 0.94 -12.44 -3.51
N ILE A 57 0.50 -11.90 -4.65
CA ILE A 57 -0.80 -11.23 -4.76
C ILE A 57 -1.96 -12.20 -4.57
N GLU A 58 -1.89 -13.39 -5.14
CA GLU A 58 -2.90 -14.45 -4.99
C GLU A 58 -3.10 -14.81 -3.51
N ARG A 59 -2.01 -15.00 -2.75
CA ARG A 59 -2.08 -15.19 -1.29
C ARG A 59 -2.81 -14.05 -0.59
N HIS A 60 -2.58 -12.82 -1.00
CA HIS A 60 -3.20 -11.65 -0.38
C HIS A 60 -4.66 -11.44 -0.78
N LEU A 61 -5.03 -11.79 -2.01
CA LEU A 61 -6.42 -11.83 -2.48
C LEU A 61 -7.21 -12.89 -1.71
N GLU A 62 -6.63 -14.07 -1.52
CA GLU A 62 -7.26 -15.14 -0.73
C GLU A 62 -7.43 -14.70 0.73
N ALA A 63 -6.37 -14.16 1.35
CA ALA A 63 -6.47 -13.61 2.69
C ALA A 63 -7.53 -12.50 2.79
N ALA A 64 -7.69 -11.66 1.76
CA ALA A 64 -8.66 -10.57 1.74
C ALA A 64 -10.12 -11.07 1.76
N ARG A 65 -10.43 -12.25 1.21
CA ARG A 65 -11.77 -12.84 1.24
C ARG A 65 -12.28 -13.14 2.65
N GLY A 66 -11.36 -13.41 3.58
CA GLY A 66 -11.68 -13.65 4.99
C GLY A 66 -11.68 -12.39 5.87
N LEU A 67 -11.40 -11.20 5.31
CA LEU A 67 -11.35 -9.97 6.07
C LEU A 67 -12.72 -9.29 6.13
N THR A 68 -13.02 -8.70 7.28
CA THR A 68 -14.17 -7.83 7.48
C THR A 68 -13.73 -6.38 7.48
N LEU A 69 -14.52 -5.53 6.81
CA LEU A 69 -14.35 -4.08 6.85
C LEU A 69 -15.07 -3.51 8.07
N GLU A 70 -14.47 -2.49 8.64
CA GLU A 70 -15.07 -1.70 9.71
C GLU A 70 -15.96 -0.62 9.12
N GLU A 71 -17.09 -0.33 9.74
CA GLU A 71 -17.94 0.80 9.33
C GLU A 71 -17.81 1.92 10.35
N ARG A 72 -17.00 2.93 10.02
CA ARG A 72 -16.89 4.17 10.79
C ARG A 72 -17.41 5.33 9.98
N SER A 73 -18.06 6.28 10.64
CA SER A 73 -18.35 7.59 10.07
C SER A 73 -17.05 8.36 9.78
N GLU A 74 -17.15 9.41 8.96
CA GLU A 74 -15.99 10.28 8.70
C GLU A 74 -15.51 11.01 9.96
N GLY A 75 -16.43 11.39 10.86
CA GLY A 75 -16.10 12.05 12.12
C GLY A 75 -15.29 11.13 13.05
N GLU A 76 -15.81 9.95 13.34
CA GLU A 76 -15.15 8.95 14.20
C GLU A 76 -13.77 8.57 13.65
N PHE A 77 -13.65 8.41 12.32
CA PHE A 77 -12.38 8.11 11.69
C PHE A 77 -11.36 9.23 11.89
N LYS A 78 -11.76 10.49 11.71
CA LYS A 78 -10.87 11.64 11.89
C LYS A 78 -10.42 11.75 13.35
N GLU A 79 -11.34 11.65 14.30
CA GLU A 79 -11.04 11.68 15.73
C GLU A 79 -10.06 10.57 16.13
N LEU A 80 -10.30 9.35 15.63
CA LEU A 80 -9.41 8.22 15.86
C LEU A 80 -8.00 8.46 15.31
N VAL A 81 -7.88 8.97 14.08
CA VAL A 81 -6.59 9.31 13.47
C VAL A 81 -5.90 10.41 14.26
N HIS A 82 -6.62 11.46 14.68
CA HIS A 82 -6.05 12.53 15.50
C HIS A 82 -5.53 12.02 16.84
N SER A 83 -6.27 11.13 17.52
CA SER A 83 -5.82 10.48 18.75
C SER A 83 -4.54 9.65 18.55
N TYR A 84 -4.43 8.93 17.43
CA TYR A 84 -3.21 8.18 17.12
C TYR A 84 -2.04 9.09 16.75
N VAL A 85 -2.28 10.19 16.03
CA VAL A 85 -1.26 11.18 15.72
C VAL A 85 -0.72 11.78 17.02
N GLU A 86 -1.59 12.19 17.93
CA GLU A 86 -1.18 12.78 19.20
C GLU A 86 -0.32 11.81 20.05
N ARG A 87 -0.81 10.57 20.22
CA ARG A 87 -0.08 9.55 20.99
C ARG A 87 1.25 9.17 20.35
N GLY A 88 1.27 8.98 19.04
CA GLY A 88 2.48 8.64 18.29
C GLY A 88 3.50 9.78 18.29
N SER A 89 3.05 11.02 18.09
CA SER A 89 3.91 12.21 18.14
C SER A 89 4.55 12.39 19.50
N ARG A 90 3.77 12.21 20.58
CA ARG A 90 4.28 12.23 21.96
C ARG A 90 5.30 11.13 22.20
N PHE A 91 5.02 9.90 21.74
CA PHE A 91 5.92 8.77 21.89
C PHE A 91 7.26 8.96 21.17
N LEU A 92 7.23 9.52 19.95
CA LEU A 92 8.42 9.74 19.14
C LEU A 92 9.13 11.08 19.41
N GLY A 93 8.51 11.99 20.17
CA GLY A 93 9.03 13.33 20.39
C GLY A 93 9.08 14.17 19.10
N VAL A 94 8.06 14.06 18.25
CA VAL A 94 7.99 14.76 16.95
C VAL A 94 6.76 15.66 16.86
N GLU A 95 6.85 16.68 16.02
CA GLU A 95 5.74 17.59 15.73
C GLU A 95 5.18 17.37 14.32
N VAL A 96 3.85 17.36 14.22
CA VAL A 96 3.12 17.29 12.96
C VAL A 96 2.64 18.69 12.59
N ASN A 97 2.85 19.08 11.33
CA ASN A 97 2.37 20.35 10.82
C ASN A 97 0.85 20.32 10.58
N LYS A 98 0.38 19.36 9.77
CA LYS A 98 -1.04 19.19 9.45
C LYS A 98 -1.40 17.72 9.27
N VAL A 99 -2.61 17.37 9.68
CA VAL A 99 -3.26 16.11 9.33
C VAL A 99 -4.31 16.39 8.26
N LEU A 100 -4.22 15.68 7.14
CA LEU A 100 -5.07 15.84 5.96
C LEU A 100 -5.75 14.52 5.64
N PHE A 101 -6.97 14.58 5.13
CA PHE A 101 -7.75 13.42 4.71
C PHE A 101 -8.11 13.56 3.24
N ARG A 102 -7.72 12.60 2.41
CA ARG A 102 -7.94 12.63 0.96
C ARG A 102 -8.22 11.24 0.44
N ARG A 103 -9.07 11.10 -0.59
CA ARG A 103 -9.16 9.83 -1.32
C ARG A 103 -7.89 9.67 -2.16
N MET A 104 -7.18 8.56 -1.98
CA MET A 104 -5.93 8.26 -2.70
C MET A 104 -6.05 6.92 -3.43
N SER A 105 -5.43 6.81 -4.60
CA SER A 105 -5.54 5.64 -5.48
C SER A 105 -4.35 4.68 -5.42
N THR A 106 -3.30 5.00 -4.65
CA THR A 106 -2.05 4.23 -4.66
C THR A 106 -1.45 3.92 -3.29
N LYS A 107 -1.97 4.52 -2.21
CA LYS A 107 -1.41 4.38 -0.86
C LYS A 107 -2.44 4.64 0.23
N TRP A 108 -2.16 4.11 1.41
CA TRP A 108 -2.97 4.30 2.61
C TRP A 108 -2.68 5.61 3.34
N ALA A 109 -1.44 6.09 3.34
CA ALA A 109 -1.08 7.38 3.90
C ALA A 109 0.24 7.89 3.28
N SER A 110 0.63 9.13 3.61
CA SER A 110 1.98 9.64 3.36
C SER A 110 2.35 10.81 4.26
N CYS A 111 3.64 10.93 4.54
CA CYS A 111 4.27 12.06 5.21
C CYS A 111 5.07 12.93 4.23
N SER A 112 4.86 14.25 4.26
CA SER A 112 5.67 15.20 3.47
C SER A 112 6.92 15.65 4.24
N SER A 113 7.90 16.21 3.51
CA SER A 113 9.08 16.83 4.14
C SER A 113 8.72 18.02 5.04
N LYS A 114 7.57 18.67 4.82
CA LYS A 114 7.03 19.75 5.65
C LYS A 114 6.27 19.25 6.89
N GLY A 115 6.30 17.95 7.16
CA GLY A 115 5.62 17.34 8.30
C GLY A 115 4.10 17.24 8.17
N ASN A 116 3.57 17.23 6.94
CA ASN A 116 2.14 16.99 6.73
C ASN A 116 1.86 15.49 6.61
N ILE A 117 0.97 14.98 7.45
CA ILE A 117 0.47 13.61 7.37
C ILE A 117 -0.82 13.64 6.57
N THR A 118 -0.88 12.89 5.46
CA THR A 118 -2.10 12.71 4.67
C THR A 118 -2.55 11.27 4.78
N VAL A 119 -3.75 11.03 5.29
CA VAL A 119 -4.35 9.70 5.42
C VAL A 119 -5.43 9.51 4.36
N ASN A 120 -5.46 8.33 3.74
CA ASN A 120 -6.47 7.97 2.76
C ASN A 120 -7.84 7.85 3.44
N SER A 121 -8.87 8.52 2.92
CA SER A 121 -10.23 8.47 3.49
C SER A 121 -10.82 7.06 3.50
N LEU A 122 -10.33 6.17 2.62
CA LEU A 122 -10.68 4.76 2.60
C LEU A 122 -10.16 3.98 3.82
N ALA A 123 -9.18 4.51 4.56
CA ALA A 123 -8.65 3.85 5.76
C ALA A 123 -9.70 3.75 6.89
N ARG A 124 -10.83 4.47 6.79
CA ARG A 124 -11.99 4.32 7.69
C ARG A 124 -12.51 2.89 7.79
N PHE A 125 -12.28 2.08 6.75
CA PHE A 125 -12.69 0.68 6.65
C PHE A 125 -11.72 -0.32 7.29
N LEU A 126 -10.55 0.14 7.76
CA LEU A 126 -9.52 -0.71 8.35
C LEU A 126 -9.77 -0.94 9.85
N PRO A 127 -9.39 -2.09 10.42
CA PRO A 127 -9.29 -2.27 11.87
C PRO A 127 -8.48 -1.15 12.54
N GLY A 128 -8.89 -0.76 13.75
CA GLY A 128 -8.26 0.35 14.49
C GLY A 128 -6.74 0.19 14.66
N ARG A 129 -6.25 -1.04 14.88
CA ARG A 129 -4.81 -1.35 14.99
C ARG A 129 -4.03 -1.08 13.69
N LEU A 130 -4.65 -1.34 12.54
CA LEU A 130 -4.02 -1.03 11.25
C LEU A 130 -3.96 0.49 11.01
N ILE A 131 -4.97 1.24 11.46
CA ILE A 131 -4.95 2.70 11.41
C ILE A 131 -3.86 3.26 12.35
N GLU A 132 -3.74 2.74 13.58
CA GLU A 132 -2.68 3.15 14.53
C GLU A 132 -1.29 2.91 13.94
N TYR A 133 -1.07 1.71 13.40
CA TYR A 133 0.18 1.33 12.74
C TYR A 133 0.49 2.24 11.54
N LEU A 134 -0.50 2.45 10.66
CA LEU A 134 -0.38 3.32 9.50
C LEU A 134 0.02 4.75 9.90
N VAL A 135 -0.63 5.31 10.92
CA VAL A 135 -0.30 6.65 11.43
C VAL A 135 1.13 6.67 11.99
N PHE A 136 1.50 5.67 12.80
CA PHE A 136 2.83 5.60 13.39
C PHE A 136 3.93 5.46 12.34
N HIS A 137 3.68 4.68 11.28
CA HIS A 137 4.58 4.55 10.12
C HIS A 137 4.88 5.93 9.50
N GLU A 138 3.85 6.74 9.28
CA GLU A 138 4.03 8.09 8.71
C GLU A 138 4.71 9.07 9.67
N LEU A 139 4.49 8.92 10.98
CA LEU A 139 5.21 9.71 11.98
C LEU A 139 6.69 9.33 12.04
N ALA A 140 7.04 8.06 11.91
CA ALA A 140 8.43 7.61 11.85
C ALA A 140 9.19 8.26 10.68
N HIS A 141 8.50 8.59 9.58
CA HIS A 141 9.08 9.36 8.49
C HIS A 141 9.55 10.76 8.87
N LEU A 142 9.05 11.35 9.96
CA LEU A 142 9.56 12.62 10.47
C LEU A 142 11.00 12.50 10.96
N LEU A 143 11.38 11.35 11.51
CA LEU A 143 12.73 11.04 12.02
C LEU A 143 13.64 10.40 10.98
N GLU A 144 13.09 9.58 10.08
CA GLU A 144 13.84 8.82 9.08
C GLU A 144 13.06 8.70 7.75
N ARG A 145 13.58 9.31 6.68
CA ARG A 145 12.83 9.45 5.42
C ARG A 145 12.84 8.20 4.55
N LYS A 146 13.81 7.31 4.73
CA LYS A 146 13.95 6.08 3.92
C LYS A 146 13.60 4.87 4.79
N HIS A 147 12.95 3.86 4.20
CA HIS A 147 12.65 2.57 4.85
C HIS A 147 13.90 1.69 5.07
N ASN A 148 14.95 2.25 5.67
CA ASN A 148 16.19 1.56 6.05
C ASN A 148 16.06 0.93 7.46
N ASP A 149 17.13 0.28 7.93
CA ASP A 149 17.15 -0.39 9.23
C ASP A 149 16.86 0.55 10.41
N ARG A 150 17.19 1.84 10.29
CA ARG A 150 16.85 2.83 11.32
C ARG A 150 15.35 3.10 11.37
N PHE A 151 14.71 3.25 10.21
CA PHE A 151 13.26 3.41 10.12
C PHE A 151 12.53 2.21 10.74
N TRP A 152 12.91 0.99 10.36
CA TRP A 152 12.25 -0.21 10.86
C TRP A 152 12.49 -0.44 12.35
N ARG A 153 13.64 -0.02 12.90
CA ARG A 153 13.85 -0.01 14.36
C ARG A 153 12.92 0.96 15.09
N ILE A 154 12.68 2.14 14.53
CA ILE A 154 11.72 3.12 15.09
C ILE A 154 10.31 2.53 15.05
N VAL A 155 9.89 1.94 13.93
CA VAL A 155 8.57 1.30 13.82
C VAL A 155 8.44 0.13 14.80
N ALA A 156 9.45 -0.74 14.87
CA ALA A 156 9.45 -1.93 15.73
C ALA A 156 9.45 -1.60 17.23
N SER A 157 9.87 -0.40 17.64
CA SER A 157 9.82 0.01 19.05
C SER A 157 8.39 0.10 19.59
N ARG A 158 7.40 0.24 18.71
CA ARG A 158 5.97 0.24 19.06
C ARG A 158 5.22 -0.94 18.43
N PHE A 159 5.61 -1.34 17.22
CA PHE A 159 4.97 -2.39 16.43
C PHE A 159 5.99 -3.48 16.06
N PRO A 160 6.37 -4.36 17.00
CA PRO A 160 7.29 -5.46 16.71
C PRO A 160 6.73 -6.40 15.63
N ASP A 161 5.42 -6.50 15.51
CA ASP A 161 4.69 -7.28 14.50
C ASP A 161 4.43 -6.51 13.19
N HIS A 162 5.13 -5.40 12.92
CA HIS A 162 4.94 -4.60 11.71
C HIS A 162 4.96 -5.38 10.37
N PRO A 163 5.73 -6.47 10.16
CA PRO A 163 5.68 -7.20 8.89
C PRO A 163 4.30 -7.81 8.64
N GLU A 164 3.63 -8.28 9.70
CA GLU A 164 2.26 -8.81 9.64
C GLU A 164 1.25 -7.68 9.37
N LEU A 165 1.44 -6.52 9.99
CA LEU A 165 0.56 -5.36 9.79
C LEU A 165 0.67 -4.79 8.37
N GLU A 166 1.87 -4.71 7.80
CA GLU A 166 2.12 -4.35 6.39
C GLU A 166 1.45 -5.35 5.44
N SER A 167 1.64 -6.65 5.71
CA SER A 167 1.00 -7.75 4.97
C SER A 167 -0.52 -7.60 4.98
N ARG A 168 -1.12 -7.33 6.14
CA ARG A 168 -2.57 -7.14 6.28
C ARG A 168 -3.06 -5.87 5.60
N LEU A 169 -2.36 -4.74 5.72
CA LEU A 169 -2.68 -3.50 4.98
C LEU A 169 -2.74 -3.74 3.47
N PHE A 170 -1.81 -4.55 2.95
CA PHE A 170 -1.81 -4.92 1.54
C PHE A 170 -3.00 -5.80 1.17
N SER A 171 -3.39 -6.77 2.00
CA SER A 171 -4.64 -7.55 1.79
C SER A 171 -5.89 -6.67 1.83
N TYR A 172 -6.02 -5.78 2.81
CA TYR A 172 -7.15 -4.85 2.91
C TYR A 172 -7.25 -3.92 1.68
N TRP A 173 -6.13 -3.60 1.03
CA TRP A 173 -6.13 -2.77 -0.17
C TRP A 173 -7.00 -3.36 -1.28
N PHE A 174 -6.91 -4.69 -1.50
CA PHE A 174 -7.75 -5.36 -2.50
C PHE A 174 -9.23 -5.26 -2.16
N LEU A 175 -9.59 -5.51 -0.90
CA LEU A 175 -10.98 -5.49 -0.45
C LEU A 175 -11.61 -4.09 -0.51
N VAL A 176 -10.85 -3.06 -0.11
CA VAL A 176 -11.38 -1.70 -0.02
C VAL A 176 -11.41 -1.01 -1.39
N CYS A 177 -10.42 -1.26 -2.26
CA CYS A 177 -10.41 -0.67 -3.60
C CYS A 177 -11.41 -1.30 -4.57
N GLU A 178 -11.89 -2.52 -4.34
CA GLU A 178 -12.97 -3.14 -5.13
C GLU A 178 -14.35 -2.50 -4.88
N ARG A 179 -14.54 -1.81 -3.74
CA ARG A 179 -15.83 -1.19 -3.37
C ARG A 179 -16.09 0.19 -3.98
N VAL A 180 -15.17 0.76 -4.78
CA VAL A 180 -15.21 2.19 -5.16
C VAL A 180 -14.75 2.51 -6.57
#